data_AF-A0A6M8BJ09-F1
#
_entry.id   AF-A0A6M8BJ09-F1
#
_cell.length_a   1.000
_cell.length_b   1.000
_cell.length_c   1.000
_cell.angle_alpha   90.00
_cell.angle_beta   90.00
_cell.angle_gamma   90.00
#
_symmetry.space_group_name_H-M   'P 1'
#
loop_
_entity.id
_entity.type
_entity.pdbx_description
1 polymer ?
#
loop_
_entity_poly.entity_id
_entity_poly.type
_entity_poly.pdbx_seq_one_letter_code
_entity_poly.pdbx_strand_id
1 'polypeptide(L)'
;MEKLPLAGIARAAKVSARWLQAYVNACYAAVPQAAAVIPKAKGKLSVQMDEIGSFVDRRGNKQWVWVAIDADTREIIGCHIGERSRTSAIALWQFIPAVYRQCAKVYTDYWEASVTVIPSKRHTAVGKESGLTSYIERLNNTLRANL
;
A
#
# COMPACT_ATOMS: atom_id res chain seq x y z
N MET A 1 11.49 15.13 8.28
CA MET A 1 12.33 14.27 9.12
C MET A 1 13.08 13.34 8.19
N GLU A 2 14.41 13.43 8.19
CA GLU A 2 15.27 12.58 7.36
C GLU A 2 15.27 11.15 7.93
N LYS A 3 15.15 10.12 7.07
CA LYS A 3 15.15 8.72 7.50
C LYS A 3 16.58 8.22 7.61
N LEU A 4 16.96 7.69 8.77
CA LEU A 4 18.24 7.03 8.97
C LEU A 4 18.10 5.52 8.76
N PRO A 5 19.00 4.86 8.01
CA PRO A 5 19.01 3.40 7.93
C PRO A 5 19.28 2.78 9.31
N LEU A 6 18.83 1.55 9.56
CA LEU A 6 19.01 0.87 10.86
C LEU A 6 20.49 0.87 11.32
N ALA A 7 21.43 0.70 10.39
CA ALA A 7 22.86 0.80 10.68
C ALA A 7 23.27 2.21 11.15
N GLY A 8 22.67 3.26 10.60
CA GLY A 8 22.86 4.65 11.03
C GLY A 8 22.28 4.90 12.42
N ILE A 9 21.07 4.39 12.68
CA ILE A 9 20.43 4.47 14.00
C ILE A 9 21.27 3.75 15.05
N ALA A 10 21.76 2.54 14.76
CA ALA A 10 22.61 1.78 15.66
C ALA A 10 23.88 2.54 16.05
N ARG A 11 24.54 3.20 15.08
CA ARG A 11 25.70 4.06 15.33
C ARG A 11 25.37 5.28 16.18
N ALA A 12 24.29 6.00 15.83
CA ALA A 12 23.89 7.22 16.53
C ALA A 12 23.47 6.95 17.98
N ALA A 13 22.69 5.89 18.19
CA ALA A 13 22.20 5.47 19.51
C ALA A 13 23.22 4.62 20.30
N LYS A 14 24.38 4.28 19.71
CA LYS A 14 25.42 3.43 20.31
C LYS A 14 24.89 2.07 20.83
N VAL A 15 23.98 1.45 20.08
CA VAL A 15 23.43 0.12 20.38
C VAL A 15 23.90 -0.90 19.36
N SER A 16 23.91 -2.19 19.72
CA SER A 16 24.28 -3.24 18.77
C SER A 16 23.23 -3.38 17.67
N ALA A 17 23.69 -3.63 16.43
CA ALA A 17 22.79 -3.81 15.29
C ALA A 17 21.82 -4.99 15.50
N ARG A 18 22.28 -6.07 16.14
CA ARG A 18 21.46 -7.23 16.48
C ARG A 18 20.35 -6.87 17.46
N TRP A 19 20.67 -6.10 18.50
CA TRP A 19 19.67 -5.65 19.46
C TRP A 19 18.62 -4.75 18.79
N LEU A 20 19.08 -3.78 17.98
CA LEU A 20 18.17 -2.87 17.28
C LEU A 20 17.24 -3.63 16.32
N GLN A 21 17.76 -4.60 15.56
CA GLN A 21 16.95 -5.42 14.68
C GLN A 21 15.90 -6.22 15.45
N ALA A 22 16.29 -6.84 16.57
CA ALA A 22 15.36 -7.59 17.42
C ALA A 22 14.27 -6.68 18.01
N TYR A 23 14.65 -5.49 18.48
CA TYR A 23 13.73 -4.49 18.99
C TYR A 23 12.73 -4.04 17.93
N VAL A 24 13.22 -3.68 16.74
CA VAL A 24 12.37 -3.25 15.61
C VAL A 24 11.41 -4.36 15.19
N ASN A 25 11.87 -5.62 15.13
CA ASN A 25 11.00 -6.76 14.84
C ASN A 25 9.91 -6.95 15.91
N ALA A 26 10.24 -6.77 17.19
CA ALA A 26 9.27 -6.83 18.29
C ALA A 26 8.23 -5.70 18.18
N CYS A 27 8.65 -4.48 17.84
CA CYS A 27 7.72 -3.38 17.57
C CYS A 27 6.81 -3.71 16.38
N TYR A 28 7.35 -4.23 15.27
CA TYR A 28 6.54 -4.61 14.11
C TYR A 28 5.50 -5.68 14.45
N ALA A 29 5.87 -6.69 15.26
CA ALA A 29 4.94 -7.74 15.69
C ALA A 29 3.81 -7.21 16.58
N ALA A 30 4.07 -6.14 17.35
CA ALA A 30 3.08 -5.51 18.23
C ALA A 30 2.13 -4.55 17.50
N VAL A 31 2.51 -4.04 16.32
CA VAL A 31 1.66 -3.15 15.53
C VAL A 31 0.56 -3.96 14.84
N PRO A 32 -0.73 -3.64 15.06
CA PRO A 32 -1.82 -4.28 14.32
C PRO A 32 -1.61 -4.13 12.82
N GLN A 33 -1.68 -5.24 12.09
CA GLN A 33 -1.61 -5.25 10.63
C GLN A 33 -2.97 -4.86 10.03
N ALA A 34 -3.54 -3.76 10.51
CA ALA A 34 -4.81 -3.19 10.08
C ALA A 34 -4.63 -1.69 9.90
N ALA A 35 -5.14 -1.14 8.79
CA ALA A 35 -5.14 0.30 8.61
C ALA A 35 -6.11 0.94 9.63
N ALA A 36 -5.62 1.86 10.45
CA ALA A 36 -6.45 2.72 11.28
C ALA A 36 -7.09 3.79 10.37
N VAL A 37 -8.23 3.45 9.77
CA VAL A 37 -8.95 4.31 8.82
C VAL A 37 -10.03 5.09 9.53
N ILE A 38 -10.15 6.38 9.25
CA ILE A 38 -11.29 7.18 9.73
C ILE A 38 -12.60 6.54 9.23
N PRO A 39 -13.54 6.18 10.13
CA PRO A 39 -14.81 5.59 9.72
C PRO A 39 -15.55 6.48 8.72
N LYS A 40 -16.05 5.88 7.63
CA LYS A 40 -16.85 6.57 6.61
C LYS A 40 -18.30 6.09 6.64
N ALA A 41 -19.21 7.02 6.41
CA ALA A 41 -20.60 6.69 6.08
C ALA A 41 -20.69 6.14 4.65
N LYS A 42 -21.78 5.42 4.36
CA LYS A 42 -22.11 5.05 2.99
C LYS A 42 -22.36 6.33 2.17
N GLY A 43 -21.78 6.40 0.98
CA GLY A 43 -21.92 7.55 0.10
C GLY A 43 -21.02 7.44 -1.12
N LYS A 44 -20.83 8.55 -1.81
CA LYS A 44 -19.88 8.63 -2.92
C LYS A 44 -18.46 8.65 -2.34
N LEU A 45 -17.75 7.56 -2.53
CA LEU A 45 -16.33 7.42 -2.16
C LEU A 45 -15.50 7.17 -3.42
N SER A 46 -14.23 7.56 -3.39
CA SER A 46 -13.28 7.32 -4.47
C SER A 46 -12.01 6.73 -3.92
N VAL A 47 -11.50 5.71 -4.60
CA VAL A 47 -10.31 4.95 -4.20
C VAL A 47 -9.35 4.88 -5.37
N GLN A 48 -8.06 5.06 -5.10
CA GLN A 48 -7.00 4.76 -6.05
C GLN A 48 -6.26 3.51 -5.57
N MET A 49 -6.03 2.56 -6.47
CA MET A 49 -5.32 1.32 -6.19
C MET A 49 -4.22 1.09 -7.24
N ASP A 50 -3.07 0.63 -6.78
CA ASP A 50 -1.88 0.37 -7.60
C ASP A 50 -0.94 -0.59 -6.86
N GLU A 51 0.02 -1.15 -7.60
CA GLU A 51 1.09 -1.98 -7.07
C GLU A 51 2.48 -1.39 -7.32
N ILE A 52 3.40 -1.64 -6.40
CA ILE A 52 4.79 -1.23 -6.53
C ILE A 52 5.71 -2.41 -6.28
N GLY A 53 6.56 -2.70 -7.28
CA GLY A 53 7.62 -3.70 -7.16
C GLY A 53 8.84 -3.12 -6.44
N SER A 54 9.35 -3.89 -5.47
CA SER A 54 10.64 -3.64 -4.81
C SER A 54 11.45 -4.94 -4.69
N PHE A 55 12.69 -4.81 -4.25
CA PHE A 55 13.61 -5.90 -4.03
C PHE A 55 14.02 -5.92 -2.56
N VAL A 56 13.88 -7.08 -1.93
CA VAL A 56 14.39 -7.37 -0.59
C VAL A 56 15.67 -8.20 -0.72
N ASP A 57 16.56 -8.06 0.26
CA ASP A 57 17.91 -8.65 0.29
C ASP A 57 18.79 -8.21 -0.89
N ARG A 58 19.74 -9.05 -1.32
CA ARG A 58 20.61 -8.79 -2.49
C ARG A 58 19.85 -8.94 -3.82
N ARG A 59 18.66 -8.36 -3.92
CA ARG A 59 17.70 -8.48 -5.04
C ARG A 59 17.23 -9.91 -5.33
N GLY A 60 17.47 -10.84 -4.41
CA GLY A 60 17.04 -12.23 -4.54
C GLY A 60 15.54 -12.42 -4.27
N ASN A 61 14.90 -11.45 -3.62
CA ASN A 61 13.51 -11.56 -3.21
C ASN A 61 12.69 -10.38 -3.77
N LYS A 62 12.03 -10.59 -4.91
CA LYS A 62 11.15 -9.58 -5.51
C LYS A 62 9.82 -9.57 -4.78
N GLN A 63 9.44 -8.41 -4.25
CA GLN A 63 8.21 -8.23 -3.48
C GLN A 63 7.35 -7.15 -4.13
N TRP A 64 6.03 -7.32 -4.07
CA TRP A 64 5.06 -6.35 -4.55
C TRP A 64 4.26 -5.83 -3.37
N VAL A 65 4.26 -4.52 -3.21
CA VAL A 65 3.42 -3.83 -2.24
C VAL A 65 2.19 -3.33 -2.99
N TRP A 66 1.03 -3.83 -2.60
CA TRP A 66 -0.28 -3.47 -3.12
C TRP A 66 -0.89 -2.45 -2.17
N VAL A 67 -1.32 -1.30 -2.69
CA VAL A 67 -1.82 -0.20 -1.85
C VAL A 67 -3.16 0.31 -2.37
N ALA A 68 -4.06 0.65 -1.45
CA ALA A 68 -5.30 1.36 -1.73
C ALA A 68 -5.36 2.64 -0.89
N ILE A 69 -5.69 3.77 -1.52
CA ILE A 69 -5.85 5.06 -0.83
C ILE A 69 -7.24 5.65 -1.04
N ASP A 70 -7.75 6.32 -0.01
CA ASP A 70 -8.91 7.20 -0.12
C ASP A 70 -8.53 8.44 -0.95
N ALA A 71 -9.29 8.69 -2.02
CA ALA A 71 -9.02 9.76 -2.96
C ALA A 71 -9.53 11.15 -2.52
N ASP A 72 -9.97 11.32 -1.28
CA ASP A 72 -10.24 12.60 -0.67
C ASP A 72 -9.24 12.87 0.46
N THR A 73 -9.07 11.90 1.39
CA THR A 73 -8.26 12.08 2.61
C THR A 73 -6.80 11.70 2.45
N ARG A 74 -6.46 10.94 1.41
CA ARG A 74 -5.12 10.36 1.17
C ARG A 74 -4.70 9.30 2.19
N GLU A 75 -5.62 8.85 3.03
CA GLU A 75 -5.36 7.75 3.96
C GLU A 75 -5.13 6.46 3.19
N ILE A 76 -4.14 5.67 3.64
CA ILE A 76 -3.98 4.29 3.18
C ILE A 76 -5.09 3.47 3.83
N ILE A 77 -6.03 3.00 3.02
CA ILE A 77 -7.18 2.22 3.46
C ILE A 77 -6.99 0.71 3.23
N GLY A 78 -5.91 0.33 2.56
CA GLY A 78 -5.49 -1.05 2.45
C GLY A 78 -4.05 -1.19 1.98
N CYS A 79 -3.39 -2.23 2.48
CA CYS A 79 -2.04 -2.60 2.11
C CYS A 79 -1.89 -4.12 2.14
N HIS A 80 -1.19 -4.69 1.16
CA HIS A 80 -0.83 -6.10 1.14
C HIS A 80 0.55 -6.29 0.51
N ILE A 81 1.41 -7.11 1.11
CA ILE A 81 2.72 -7.45 0.56
C ILE A 81 2.65 -8.89 0.05
N GLY A 82 2.99 -9.09 -1.22
CA GLY A 82 2.94 -10.40 -1.85
C GLY A 82 3.55 -10.38 -3.25
N GLU A 83 3.00 -11.23 -4.12
CA GLU A 83 3.44 -11.37 -5.50
C GLU A 83 2.68 -10.41 -6.44
N ARG A 84 3.12 -10.29 -7.70
CA ARG A 84 2.32 -9.62 -8.74
C ARG A 84 1.23 -10.54 -9.28
N SER A 85 0.37 -11.02 -8.39
CA SER A 85 -0.62 -12.04 -8.69
C SER A 85 -2.04 -11.57 -8.39
N ARG A 86 -3.01 -12.21 -9.05
CA ARG A 86 -4.43 -12.00 -8.78
C ARG A 86 -4.79 -12.27 -7.32
N THR A 87 -4.16 -13.28 -6.71
CA THR A 87 -4.35 -13.62 -5.29
C THR A 87 -3.99 -12.44 -4.38
N SER A 88 -2.88 -11.76 -4.67
CA SER A 88 -2.44 -10.58 -3.91
C SER A 88 -3.40 -9.39 -4.10
N ALA A 89 -3.94 -9.21 -5.31
CA ALA A 89 -4.98 -8.21 -5.56
C ALA A 89 -6.29 -8.52 -4.80
N ILE A 90 -6.69 -9.80 -4.71
CA ILE A 90 -7.85 -10.23 -3.90
C ILE A 90 -7.59 -9.93 -2.41
N ALA A 91 -6.39 -10.23 -1.91
CA ALA A 91 -6.02 -9.96 -0.53
C ALA A 91 -6.09 -8.46 -0.20
N LEU A 92 -5.59 -7.60 -1.10
CA LEU A 92 -5.76 -6.15 -0.96
C LEU A 92 -7.24 -5.76 -0.93
N TRP A 93 -8.04 -6.26 -1.87
CA TRP A 93 -9.47 -5.94 -1.92
C TRP A 93 -10.20 -6.35 -0.63
N GLN A 94 -9.93 -7.54 -0.10
CA GLN A 94 -10.54 -8.02 1.15
C GLN A 94 -10.13 -7.19 2.37
N PHE A 95 -8.91 -6.66 2.38
CA PHE A 95 -8.41 -5.77 3.43
C PHE A 95 -9.14 -4.43 3.47
N ILE A 96 -9.59 -3.92 2.32
CA ILE A 96 -10.30 -2.64 2.24
C ILE A 96 -11.60 -2.70 3.07
N PRO A 97 -11.88 -1.67 3.91
CA PRO A 97 -13.08 -1.65 4.75
C PRO A 97 -14.35 -1.82 3.93
N ALA A 98 -15.33 -2.52 4.51
CA ALA A 98 -16.54 -2.94 3.81
C ALA A 98 -17.33 -1.78 3.19
N VAL A 99 -17.32 -0.59 3.82
CA VAL A 99 -17.99 0.60 3.27
C VAL A 99 -17.42 0.98 1.89
N TYR A 100 -16.10 1.04 1.73
CA TYR A 100 -15.47 1.31 0.44
C TYR A 100 -15.79 0.22 -0.59
N ARG A 101 -15.71 -1.05 -0.19
CA ARG A 101 -16.08 -2.16 -1.09
C ARG A 101 -17.54 -2.09 -1.57
N GLN A 102 -18.44 -1.54 -0.75
CA GLN A 102 -19.85 -1.41 -1.07
C GLN A 102 -20.15 -0.22 -1.98
N CYS A 103 -19.50 0.94 -1.83
CA CYS A 103 -19.93 2.17 -2.50
C CYS A 103 -18.84 2.95 -3.26
N ALA A 104 -17.56 2.62 -3.11
CA ALA A 104 -16.50 3.38 -3.76
C ALA A 104 -16.43 3.12 -5.27
N LYS A 105 -16.10 4.16 -6.01
CA LYS A 105 -15.54 4.05 -7.37
C LYS A 105 -14.03 3.86 -7.25
N VAL A 106 -13.50 2.84 -7.92
CA VAL A 106 -12.10 2.42 -7.79
C VAL A 106 -11.39 2.67 -9.11
N TYR A 107 -10.36 3.51 -9.04
CA TYR A 107 -9.51 3.87 -10.16
C TYR A 107 -8.21 3.08 -10.08
N THR A 108 -7.87 2.40 -11.18
CA THR A 108 -6.61 1.67 -11.34
C THR A 108 -6.04 1.94 -12.72
N ASP A 109 -4.82 1.48 -12.96
CA ASP A 109 -4.32 1.33 -14.32
C ASP A 109 -5.05 0.19 -15.08
N TYR A 110 -4.57 -0.13 -16.27
CA TYR A 110 -5.15 -1.16 -17.14
C TYR A 110 -4.70 -2.59 -16.81
N TRP A 111 -4.14 -2.84 -15.63
CA TRP A 111 -3.69 -4.18 -15.28
C TRP A 111 -4.86 -5.16 -15.10
N GLU A 112 -4.74 -6.35 -15.71
CA GLU A 112 -5.83 -7.33 -15.85
C GLU A 112 -6.37 -7.83 -14.50
N ALA A 113 -5.50 -7.97 -13.49
CA ALA A 113 -5.90 -8.42 -12.17
C ALA A 113 -6.96 -7.48 -11.55
N SER A 114 -6.85 -6.16 -11.76
CA SER A 114 -7.79 -5.16 -11.24
C SER A 114 -9.20 -5.34 -11.83
N VAL A 115 -9.29 -5.65 -13.13
CA VAL A 115 -10.56 -5.88 -13.84
C VAL A 115 -11.31 -7.10 -13.29
N THR A 116 -10.59 -8.13 -12.87
CA THR A 116 -11.20 -9.40 -12.43
C THR A 116 -11.49 -9.49 -10.93
N VAL A 117 -10.95 -8.57 -10.12
CA VAL A 117 -11.10 -8.56 -8.66
C VAL A 117 -12.13 -7.53 -8.20
N ILE A 118 -12.16 -6.36 -8.85
CA ILE A 118 -13.06 -5.27 -8.48
C ILE A 118 -14.38 -5.45 -9.25
N PRO A 119 -15.56 -5.33 -8.60
CA PRO A 119 -16.83 -5.40 -9.30
C PRO A 119 -16.92 -4.39 -10.45
N SER A 120 -17.33 -4.84 -11.64
CA SER A 120 -17.34 -4.02 -12.87
C SER A 120 -18.06 -2.67 -12.75
N LYS A 121 -19.14 -2.60 -11.97
CA LYS A 121 -19.88 -1.34 -11.71
C LYS A 121 -19.09 -0.30 -10.89
N ARG A 122 -18.01 -0.71 -10.24
CA ARG A 122 -17.16 0.13 -9.37
C ARG A 122 -15.79 0.39 -9.98
N HIS A 123 -15.30 -0.54 -10.79
CA HIS A 123 -13.99 -0.43 -11.43
C HIS A 123 -14.00 0.60 -12.55
N THR A 124 -12.94 1.38 -12.66
CA THR A 124 -12.66 2.22 -13.81
C THR A 124 -11.16 2.23 -14.04
N ALA A 125 -10.72 1.47 -15.04
CA ALA A 125 -9.35 1.53 -15.53
C ALA A 125 -9.16 2.86 -16.30
N VAL A 126 -8.08 3.57 -15.98
CA VAL A 126 -7.80 4.90 -16.53
C VAL A 126 -6.33 5.04 -16.91
N GLY A 127 -6.06 5.85 -17.92
CA GLY A 127 -4.70 6.27 -18.26
C GLY A 127 -4.21 7.42 -17.40
N LYS A 128 -2.91 7.67 -17.45
CA LYS A 128 -2.22 8.71 -16.66
C LYS A 128 -2.75 10.11 -16.96
N GLU A 129 -3.16 10.34 -18.20
CA GLU A 129 -3.74 11.60 -18.69
C GLU A 129 -5.04 11.99 -17.97
N SER A 130 -5.73 11.04 -17.33
CA SER A 130 -6.95 11.33 -16.55
C SER A 130 -6.69 12.03 -15.22
N GLY A 131 -5.47 11.91 -14.68
CA GLY A 131 -5.13 12.37 -13.32
C GLY A 131 -5.81 11.59 -12.18
N LEU A 132 -6.65 10.60 -12.48
CA LEU A 132 -7.45 9.87 -11.50
C LEU A 132 -6.66 8.80 -10.71
N THR A 133 -5.38 8.58 -11.05
CA THR A 133 -4.39 7.76 -10.32
C THR A 133 -3.20 8.56 -9.80
N SER A 134 -3.21 9.89 -9.97
CA SER A 134 -2.05 10.75 -9.67
C SER A 134 -1.61 10.73 -8.21
N TYR A 135 -2.53 10.54 -7.27
CA TYR A 135 -2.21 10.55 -5.84
C TYR A 135 -1.49 9.28 -5.41
N ILE A 136 -1.93 8.11 -5.90
CA ILE A 136 -1.25 6.85 -5.62
C ILE A 136 0.08 6.76 -6.36
N GLU A 137 0.18 7.32 -7.57
CA GLU A 137 1.46 7.42 -8.29
C GLU A 137 2.48 8.27 -7.51
N ARG A 138 2.04 9.41 -6.96
CA ARG A 138 2.87 10.26 -6.10
C ARG A 138 3.29 9.53 -4.82
N LEU A 139 2.38 8.78 -4.19
CA LEU A 139 2.70 7.94 -3.03
C LEU A 139 3.75 6.88 -3.42
N ASN A 140 3.55 6.19 -4.54
CA ASN A 140 4.46 5.18 -5.04
C ASN A 140 5.85 5.77 -5.32
N ASN A 141 5.95 6.95 -5.92
CA ASN A 141 7.22 7.64 -6.10
C ASN A 141 7.91 7.96 -4.76
N THR A 142 7.13 8.37 -3.75
CA THR A 142 7.65 8.59 -2.40
C THR A 142 8.15 7.28 -1.79
N LEU A 143 7.42 6.18 -1.95
CA LEU A 143 7.83 4.86 -1.46
C LEU A 143 9.12 4.39 -2.16
N ARG A 144 9.24 4.47 -3.50
CA ARG A 144 10.46 4.07 -4.23
C ARG A 144 11.71 4.83 -3.80
N ALA A 145 11.57 6.12 -3.47
CA ALA A 145 12.72 6.91 -3.03
C ALA A 145 13.19 6.54 -1.61
N ASN A 146 12.39 5.77 -0.87
CA ASN A 146 12.61 5.48 0.56
C ASN A 146 12.64 3.98 0.88
N LEU A 147 12.48 3.09 -0.11
CA LEU A 147 12.56 1.63 -0.02
C LEU A 147 13.87 1.18 -0.69
#